data_AF-A0A815KSU5-F1
#
_entry.id   AF-A0A815KSU5-F1
#
_cell.length_a   1.000
_cell.length_b   1.000
_cell.length_c   1.000
_cell.angle_alpha   90.00
_cell.angle_beta   90.00
_cell.angle_gamma   90.00
#
_symmetry.space_group_name_H-M   'P 1'
#
loop_
_entity.id
_entity.type
_entity.pdbx_description
1 polymer ?
#
loop_
_entity_poly.entity_id
_entity_poly.type
_entity_poly.pdbx_seq_one_letter_code
_entity_poly.pdbx_strand_id
1 'polypeptide(L)'
;MIQMTRFNSPSKTMLLSVFSKVNVRLSHKGITELMPSRVISAAQYQRLSLEAQSNHLHYYSLKITYRRHSTQDYIMTSVPLVSSHCLVVQVQFHYQISLLINENGCAVGVYLTTGNSTCSKTSISTTTGINQTNIPYKVGLRMDLTETGPQPDTQHFLEKLRREQEAKQKFQENDNRSFFLKYWKYIIPVVAIVLLQGVFADNGGQPSGGGREQR
;
A
#
# COMPACT_ATOMS: atom_id res chain seq x y z
N MET A 1 -6.68 -3.55 26.46
CA MET A 1 -6.77 -2.32 27.29
C MET A 1 -6.59 -1.14 26.36
N ILE A 2 -7.47 -0.12 26.45
CA ILE A 2 -7.41 1.06 25.59
C ILE A 2 -7.28 2.32 26.47
N GLN A 3 -6.28 3.14 26.19
CA GLN A 3 -5.94 4.33 26.95
C GLN A 3 -5.78 5.52 26.00
N MET A 4 -6.47 6.63 26.27
CA MET A 4 -6.32 7.87 25.53
C MET A 4 -5.76 8.97 26.44
N THR A 5 -4.63 9.54 26.04
CA THR A 5 -3.85 10.50 26.84
C THR A 5 -3.50 11.74 26.03
N ARG A 6 -3.56 12.93 26.63
CA ARG A 6 -3.18 14.18 25.96
C ARG A 6 -1.66 14.27 25.81
N PHE A 7 -1.19 14.63 24.61
CA PHE A 7 0.22 14.54 24.22
C PHE A 7 1.14 15.62 24.82
N ASN A 8 0.62 16.62 25.54
CA ASN A 8 1.46 17.70 26.11
C ASN A 8 0.88 18.31 27.38
N SER A 9 0.32 17.48 28.27
CA SER A 9 -0.19 17.95 29.57
C SER A 9 0.87 17.67 30.66
N PRO A 10 1.28 18.67 31.47
CA PRO A 10 2.24 18.47 32.56
C PRO A 10 1.73 17.45 33.59
N SER A 11 0.42 17.23 33.67
CA SER A 11 -0.22 16.23 34.54
C SER A 11 -0.60 14.92 33.84
N LYS A 12 -0.22 14.69 32.56
CA LYS A 12 -0.69 13.56 31.73
C LYS A 12 -2.17 13.24 32.00
N THR A 13 -3.02 14.26 31.97
CA THR A 13 -4.41 14.07 32.37
C THR A 13 -5.07 13.10 31.39
N MET A 14 -5.40 11.92 31.89
CA MET A 14 -6.00 10.86 31.11
C MET A 14 -7.44 11.28 30.78
N LEU A 15 -7.69 11.64 29.51
CA LEU A 15 -9.00 12.10 29.09
C LEU A 15 -10.00 10.94 29.13
N LEU A 16 -9.55 9.75 28.73
CA LEU A 16 -10.41 8.60 28.67
C LEU A 16 -9.65 7.30 28.86
N SER A 17 -10.13 6.47 29.78
CA SER A 17 -9.61 5.14 30.04
C SER A 17 -10.72 4.13 29.82
N VAL A 18 -10.61 3.32 28.78
CA VAL A 18 -11.53 2.21 28.55
C VAL A 18 -10.80 0.93 28.99
N PHE A 19 -11.03 0.53 30.22
CA PHE A 19 -10.59 -0.77 30.74
C PHE A 19 -11.65 -1.82 30.43
N SER A 20 -11.73 -2.24 29.17
CA SER A 20 -12.42 -3.48 28.81
C SER A 20 -11.39 -4.51 28.34
N LYS A 21 -11.52 -5.74 28.85
CA LYS A 21 -10.87 -6.92 28.26
C LYS A 21 -11.90 -7.54 27.33
N VAL A 22 -11.64 -7.47 26.03
CA VAL A 22 -12.50 -8.08 25.03
C VAL A 22 -11.70 -9.12 24.29
N ASN A 23 -12.19 -10.35 24.32
CA ASN A 23 -11.66 -11.44 23.53
C ASN A 23 -12.32 -11.38 22.17
N VAL A 24 -11.58 -10.98 21.15
CA VAL A 24 -12.08 -10.92 19.78
C VAL A 24 -11.42 -12.01 18.96
N ARG A 25 -12.22 -12.70 18.13
CA ARG A 25 -11.71 -13.69 17.17
C ARG A 25 -11.36 -12.97 15.87
N LEU A 26 -10.24 -13.34 15.25
CA LEU A 26 -9.75 -12.75 13.99
C LEU A 26 -10.75 -12.85 12.83
N SER A 27 -11.67 -13.84 12.85
CA SER A 27 -12.72 -14.00 11.86
C SER A 27 -13.92 -13.04 12.03
N HIS A 28 -13.97 -12.26 13.12
CA HIS A 28 -15.12 -11.40 13.42
C HIS A 28 -15.04 -10.08 12.65
N LYS A 29 -15.62 -10.05 11.45
CA LYS A 29 -15.92 -8.81 10.72
C LYS A 29 -17.18 -8.17 11.32
N GLY A 30 -17.03 -7.43 12.41
CA GLY A 30 -18.17 -6.80 13.10
C GLY A 30 -17.74 -5.82 14.18
N ILE A 31 -18.69 -5.00 14.64
CA ILE A 31 -18.46 -4.03 15.73
C ILE A 31 -18.72 -4.74 17.06
N THR A 32 -17.73 -4.73 17.96
CA THR A 32 -17.88 -5.20 19.33
C THR A 32 -18.02 -3.99 20.24
N GLU A 33 -19.16 -3.85 20.91
CA GLU A 33 -19.34 -2.79 21.90
C GLU A 33 -18.48 -3.05 23.14
N LEU A 34 -17.70 -2.04 23.54
CA LEU A 34 -16.87 -2.04 24.73
C LEU A 34 -17.62 -1.36 25.86
N MET A 35 -17.66 -2.02 27.02
CA MET A 35 -18.16 -1.41 28.24
C MET A 35 -17.06 -0.56 28.88
N PRO A 36 -17.28 0.75 29.05
CA PRO A 36 -16.30 1.60 29.69
C PRO A 36 -16.22 1.32 31.20
N SER A 37 -15.00 1.34 31.71
CA SER A 37 -14.71 1.13 33.14
C SER A 37 -14.86 2.38 33.99
N ARG A 38 -14.84 3.56 33.36
CA ARG A 38 -14.97 4.86 34.01
C ARG A 38 -16.05 5.63 33.30
N VAL A 39 -16.81 6.41 34.03
CA VAL A 39 -17.79 7.36 33.50
C VAL A 39 -17.17 8.75 33.41
N ILE A 40 -17.68 9.59 32.52
CA ILE A 40 -17.22 10.97 32.39
C ILE A 40 -18.02 11.81 33.38
N SER A 41 -17.31 12.47 34.29
CA SER A 41 -17.91 13.40 35.25
C SER A 41 -18.44 14.65 34.52
N ALA A 42 -19.53 15.23 35.01
CA ALA A 42 -20.08 16.49 34.50
C ALA A 42 -19.04 17.63 34.44
N ALA A 43 -18.17 17.74 35.46
CA ALA A 43 -17.11 18.76 35.48
C ALA A 43 -16.05 18.51 34.39
N GLN A 44 -15.74 17.24 34.12
CA GLN A 44 -14.81 16.86 33.05
C GLN A 44 -15.42 17.15 31.67
N TYR A 45 -16.70 16.84 31.50
CA TYR A 45 -17.45 17.13 30.29
C TYR A 45 -17.48 18.64 29.98
N GLN A 46 -17.77 19.48 30.98
CA GLN A 46 -17.77 20.94 30.81
C GLN A 46 -16.41 21.48 30.37
N ARG A 47 -15.32 20.95 30.92
CA ARG A 47 -13.97 21.34 30.47
C ARG A 47 -13.73 20.97 29.01
N LEU A 48 -14.15 19.76 28.62
CA LEU A 48 -14.03 19.29 27.24
C LEU A 48 -14.90 20.07 26.27
N SER A 49 -16.11 20.47 26.66
CA SER A 49 -16.98 21.31 25.82
C SER A 49 -16.42 22.72 25.63
N LEU A 50 -15.78 23.29 26.65
CA LEU A 50 -15.09 24.58 26.54
C LEU A 50 -13.84 24.47 25.66
N GLU A 51 -13.03 23.42 25.83
CA GLU A 51 -11.89 23.13 24.95
C GLU A 51 -12.33 22.92 23.49
N ALA A 52 -13.47 22.25 23.27
CA ALA A 52 -14.05 22.01 21.95
C ALA A 52 -14.46 23.28 21.20
N GLN A 53 -14.86 24.32 21.93
CA GLN A 53 -15.20 25.62 21.34
C GLN A 53 -13.94 26.40 20.95
N SER A 54 -12.83 26.17 21.65
CA SER A 54 -11.54 26.79 21.35
C SER A 54 -10.98 26.31 20.01
N ASN A 55 -10.23 27.17 19.30
CA ASN A 55 -9.59 26.84 18.02
C ASN A 55 -8.22 26.14 18.19
N HIS A 56 -7.87 25.71 19.40
CA HIS A 56 -6.55 25.16 19.65
C HIS A 56 -6.43 23.71 19.18
N LEU A 57 -5.34 23.44 18.46
CA LEU A 57 -4.95 22.08 18.10
C LEU A 57 -4.52 21.31 19.36
N HIS A 58 -5.19 20.20 19.65
CA HIS A 58 -4.79 19.29 20.72
C HIS A 58 -4.45 17.91 20.13
N TYR A 59 -3.39 17.29 20.63
CA TYR A 59 -2.98 15.95 20.18
C TYR A 59 -3.24 14.96 21.32
N TYR A 60 -3.75 13.79 20.97
CA TYR A 60 -3.89 12.68 21.93
C TYR A 60 -3.21 11.45 21.40
N SER A 61 -2.57 10.74 22.32
CA SER A 61 -2.04 9.42 22.10
C SER A 61 -3.08 8.39 22.52
N LEU A 62 -3.52 7.60 21.55
CA LEU A 62 -4.33 6.41 21.75
C LEU A 62 -3.37 5.23 21.84
N LYS A 63 -3.27 4.66 23.04
CA LYS A 63 -2.49 3.46 23.34
C LYS A 63 -3.44 2.27 23.50
N ILE A 64 -3.23 1.25 22.69
CA ILE A 64 -3.95 -0.03 22.80
C ILE A 64 -2.95 -1.11 23.18
N THR A 65 -3.15 -1.71 24.34
CA THR A 65 -2.44 -2.92 24.76
C THR A 65 -3.31 -4.13 24.43
N TYR A 66 -2.78 -5.03 23.64
CA TYR A 66 -3.41 -6.29 23.25
C TYR A 66 -2.51 -7.47 23.61
N ARG A 67 -3.09 -8.66 23.68
CA ARG A 67 -2.34 -9.88 24.00
C ARG A 67 -2.45 -10.83 22.82
N ARG A 68 -1.31 -11.28 22.29
CA ARG A 68 -1.25 -12.34 21.27
C ARG A 68 -0.57 -13.56 21.88
N HIS A 69 -1.25 -14.70 21.87
CA HIS A 69 -0.79 -15.93 22.53
C HIS A 69 -0.33 -15.66 23.99
N SER A 70 0.98 -15.56 24.22
CA SER A 70 1.59 -15.32 25.53
C SER A 70 2.19 -13.90 25.70
N THR A 71 2.46 -13.17 24.61
CA THR A 71 3.11 -11.85 24.66
C THR A 71 2.07 -10.72 24.76
N GLN A 72 2.38 -9.72 25.59
CA GLN A 72 1.63 -8.47 25.64
C GLN A 72 2.33 -7.44 24.75
N ASP A 73 1.65 -7.04 23.70
CA ASP A 73 2.14 -6.03 22.78
C ASP A 73 1.26 -4.77 22.90
N TYR A 74 1.82 -3.61 22.54
CA TYR A 74 1.06 -2.37 22.49
C TYR A 74 1.32 -1.62 21.20
N ILE A 75 0.29 -0.93 20.73
CA ILE A 75 0.38 0.02 19.62
C ILE A 75 -0.04 1.37 20.15
N MET A 76 0.65 2.39 19.68
CA MET A 76 0.38 3.76 20.01
C MET A 76 0.22 4.54 18.72
N THR A 77 -0.89 5.25 18.60
CA THR A 77 -1.14 6.18 17.50
C THR A 77 -1.40 7.55 18.08
N SER A 78 -0.75 8.57 17.53
CA SER A 78 -1.08 9.96 17.85
C SER A 78 -2.17 10.42 16.90
N VAL A 79 -3.37 10.66 17.42
CA VAL A 79 -4.46 11.22 16.64
C VAL A 79 -4.48 12.73 16.87
N PRO A 80 -4.35 13.57 15.82
CA PRO A 80 -4.57 15.00 15.95
C PRO A 80 -6.05 15.24 16.25
N LEU A 81 -6.35 15.75 17.45
CA LEU A 81 -7.70 16.15 17.86
C LEU A 81 -7.84 17.67 17.76
N VAL A 82 -7.85 18.17 16.53
CA VAL A 82 -8.01 19.61 16.24
C VAL A 82 -9.47 19.96 16.02
N SER A 83 -10.20 19.03 15.43
CA SER A 83 -11.62 19.14 15.08
C SER A 83 -12.49 18.24 15.94
N SER A 84 -11.91 17.45 16.83
CA SER A 84 -12.55 16.23 17.33
C SER A 84 -12.94 16.26 18.79
N HIS A 85 -12.53 17.23 19.61
CA HIS A 85 -13.22 17.48 20.88
C HIS A 85 -14.68 17.82 20.62
N CYS A 86 -14.91 18.68 19.64
CA CYS A 86 -16.24 19.00 19.17
C CYS A 86 -16.96 17.78 18.62
N LEU A 87 -16.32 16.99 17.74
CA LEU A 87 -16.94 15.76 17.24
C LEU A 87 -17.26 14.78 18.38
N VAL A 88 -16.33 14.56 19.31
CA VAL A 88 -16.49 13.66 20.46
C VAL A 88 -17.60 14.14 21.40
N VAL A 89 -17.70 15.45 21.66
CA VAL A 89 -18.77 16.03 22.48
C VAL A 89 -20.11 16.01 21.76
N GLN A 90 -20.12 16.30 20.45
CA GLN A 90 -21.33 16.33 19.60
C GLN A 90 -21.93 14.94 19.42
N VAL A 91 -21.10 13.90 19.28
CA VAL A 91 -21.56 12.50 19.28
C VAL A 91 -21.79 11.95 20.68
N GLN A 92 -21.80 12.78 21.72
CA GLN A 92 -22.01 12.38 23.12
C GLN A 92 -21.09 11.21 23.54
N PHE A 93 -19.83 11.26 23.12
CA PHE A 93 -18.82 10.23 23.38
C PHE A 93 -19.16 8.84 22.80
N HIS A 94 -20.07 8.76 21.83
CA HIS A 94 -20.27 7.58 20.98
C HIS A 94 -19.24 7.57 19.84
N TYR A 95 -18.17 6.79 20.01
CA TYR A 95 -17.12 6.68 18.99
C TYR A 95 -16.74 5.23 18.72
N GLN A 96 -16.17 4.99 17.54
CA GLN A 96 -15.74 3.68 17.10
C GLN A 96 -14.23 3.67 16.87
N ILE A 97 -13.52 2.78 17.53
CA ILE A 97 -12.10 2.54 17.32
C ILE A 97 -11.97 1.44 16.27
N SER A 98 -11.24 1.71 15.20
CA SER A 98 -10.88 0.69 14.22
C SER A 98 -9.44 0.22 14.45
N LEU A 99 -9.28 -1.10 14.50
CA LEU A 99 -8.00 -1.79 14.64
C LEU A 99 -7.69 -2.49 13.32
N LEU A 100 -6.58 -2.11 12.69
CA LEU A 100 -6.04 -2.79 11.52
C LEU A 100 -5.20 -3.97 11.96
N ILE A 101 -5.54 -5.16 11.51
CA ILE A 101 -4.82 -6.40 11.85
C ILE A 101 -4.32 -7.06 10.57
N ASN A 102 -3.07 -7.54 10.59
CA ASN A 102 -2.52 -8.33 9.50
C ASN A 102 -2.97 -9.79 9.53
N GLU A 103 -2.62 -10.52 8.47
CA GLU A 103 -2.91 -11.96 8.34
C GLU A 103 -2.31 -12.81 9.49
N ASN A 104 -1.21 -12.34 10.11
CA ASN A 104 -0.55 -13.00 11.24
C ASN A 104 -1.21 -12.69 12.60
N GLY A 105 -2.32 -11.95 12.63
CA GLY A 105 -2.97 -11.54 13.86
C GLY A 105 -2.23 -10.43 14.63
N CYS A 106 -1.33 -9.71 13.95
CA CYS A 106 -0.68 -8.51 14.45
C CYS A 106 -1.47 -7.27 14.14
N ALA A 107 -1.75 -6.46 15.17
CA ALA A 107 -2.26 -5.14 14.93
C ALA A 107 -1.16 -4.28 14.28
N VAL A 108 -1.50 -3.62 13.18
CA VAL A 108 -0.61 -2.79 12.37
C VAL A 108 -0.91 -1.31 12.63
N GLY A 109 -2.18 -0.98 12.82
CA GLY A 109 -2.63 0.39 12.97
C GLY A 109 -3.87 0.49 13.84
N VAL A 110 -4.02 1.66 14.46
CA VAL A 110 -5.20 2.03 15.22
C VAL A 110 -5.62 3.40 14.73
N TYR A 111 -6.92 3.60 14.56
CA TYR A 111 -7.46 4.91 14.31
C TYR A 111 -8.83 5.06 14.97
N LEU A 112 -9.16 6.31 15.28
CA LEU A 112 -10.43 6.68 15.86
C LEU A 112 -11.35 7.14 14.72
N THR A 113 -12.54 6.55 14.65
CA THR A 113 -13.61 6.99 13.78
C THR A 113 -14.77 7.52 14.63
N THR A 114 -15.24 8.71 14.30
CA THR A 114 -16.49 9.26 14.82
C THR A 114 -17.55 9.14 13.74
N GLY A 115 -18.83 9.05 14.10
CA GLY A 115 -19.91 9.06 13.10
C GLY A 115 -19.89 10.32 12.22
N ASN A 116 -20.62 10.27 11.10
CA ASN A 116 -20.77 11.37 10.15
C ASN A 116 -21.38 12.60 10.83
N SER A 117 -20.55 13.41 11.44
CA SER A 117 -20.93 14.65 12.06
C SER A 117 -19.91 15.68 11.62
N THR A 118 -20.38 16.77 11.04
CA THR A 118 -19.58 17.98 10.94
C THR A 118 -19.65 18.64 12.30
N CYS A 119 -18.49 19.03 12.82
CA CYS A 119 -18.43 19.80 14.04
C CYS A 119 -19.07 21.17 13.80
N SER A 120 -20.22 21.43 14.42
CA SER A 120 -20.81 22.77 14.46
C SER A 120 -20.69 23.33 15.87
N LYS A 121 -19.94 24.41 16.05
CA LYS A 121 -19.70 24.98 17.40
C LYS A 121 -21.00 25.47 18.07
N THR A 122 -22.01 25.80 17.27
CA THR A 122 -23.35 26.23 17.74
C THR A 122 -24.19 25.10 18.32
N SER A 123 -23.90 23.83 17.98
CA SER A 123 -24.61 22.67 18.56
C SER A 123 -23.97 22.15 19.85
N ILE A 124 -22.83 22.70 20.25
CA ILE A 124 -22.19 22.40 21.54
C ILE A 124 -22.89 23.23 22.63
N SER A 125 -24.08 22.78 23.02
CA SER A 125 -24.78 23.35 24.17
C SER A 125 -24.00 23.00 25.44
N THR A 126 -23.27 23.97 25.99
CA THR A 126 -22.67 23.90 27.34
C THR A 126 -23.80 23.60 28.30
N THR A 127 -23.87 22.36 28.75
CA THR A 127 -25.15 21.81 29.17
C THR A 127 -25.49 22.31 30.56
N THR A 128 -26.33 23.34 30.60
CA THR A 128 -27.06 23.79 31.78
C THR A 128 -28.22 22.85 32.14
N GLY A 129 -28.38 21.71 31.43
CA GLY A 129 -29.50 20.77 31.59
C GLY A 129 -29.14 19.30 31.84
N ILE A 130 -27.87 18.93 32.05
CA ILE A 130 -27.53 17.55 32.47
C ILE A 130 -27.55 17.54 34.00
N ASN A 131 -28.69 17.18 34.60
CA ASN A 131 -28.79 16.91 36.04
C ASN A 131 -28.11 15.58 36.44
N GLN A 132 -27.27 15.04 35.56
CA GLN A 132 -26.65 13.73 35.68
C GLN A 132 -25.15 13.91 35.91
N THR A 133 -24.69 13.45 37.07
CA THR A 133 -23.28 13.52 37.48
C THR A 133 -22.38 12.61 36.66
N ASN A 134 -22.97 11.57 36.04
CA ASN A 134 -22.30 10.56 35.24
C ASN A 134 -22.89 10.52 33.84
N ILE A 135 -22.06 10.81 32.84
CA ILE A 135 -22.47 10.79 31.44
C ILE A 135 -22.11 9.42 30.87
N PRO A 136 -23.10 8.61 30.43
CA PRO A 136 -22.82 7.34 29.78
C PRO A 136 -22.22 7.60 28.40
N TYR A 137 -21.34 6.70 27.96
CA TYR A 137 -20.79 6.73 26.62
C TYR A 137 -20.62 5.31 26.10
N LYS A 138 -20.68 5.13 24.77
CA LYS A 138 -20.45 3.82 24.14
C LYS A 138 -19.23 3.87 23.25
N VAL A 139 -18.45 2.81 23.31
CA VAL A 139 -17.25 2.67 22.49
C VAL A 139 -17.39 1.43 21.65
N GLY A 140 -17.49 1.59 20.33
CA GLY A 140 -17.42 0.46 19.40
C GLY A 140 -15.97 0.10 19.12
N LEU A 141 -15.65 -1.19 19.06
CA LEU A 141 -14.40 -1.69 18.50
C LEU A 141 -14.70 -2.38 17.17
N ARG A 142 -14.13 -1.88 16.09
CA ARG A 142 -14.17 -2.51 14.77
C ARG A 142 -12.79 -3.07 14.46
N MET A 143 -12.76 -4.26 13.88
CA MET A 143 -11.52 -4.87 13.40
C MET A 143 -11.59 -4.98 11.89
N ASP A 144 -10.58 -4.44 11.24
CA ASP A 144 -10.43 -4.48 9.80
C ASP A 144 -9.16 -5.29 9.50
N LEU A 145 -9.30 -6.40 8.77
CA LEU A 145 -8.15 -7.18 8.30
C LEU A 145 -7.55 -6.46 7.09
N THR A 146 -6.23 -6.34 7.06
CA THR A 146 -5.54 -5.86 5.86
C THR A 146 -5.72 -6.89 4.76
N GLU A 147 -6.42 -6.52 3.70
CA GLU A 147 -6.56 -7.36 2.51
C GLU A 147 -5.33 -7.19 1.62
N THR A 148 -4.79 -8.30 1.14
CA THR A 148 -3.72 -8.27 0.14
C THR A 148 -4.30 -7.72 -1.16
N GLY A 149 -3.63 -6.70 -1.72
CA GLY A 149 -4.09 -6.02 -2.93
C GLY A 149 -4.24 -6.99 -4.12
N PRO A 150 -5.01 -6.60 -5.16
CA PRO A 150 -5.18 -7.43 -6.34
C PRO A 150 -3.81 -7.73 -6.95
N GLN A 151 -3.54 -9.00 -7.21
CA GLN A 151 -2.33 -9.41 -7.90
C GLN A 151 -2.32 -8.73 -9.28
N PRO A 152 -1.20 -8.12 -9.71
CA PRO A 152 -1.15 -7.47 -11.01
C PRO A 152 -1.41 -8.49 -12.11
N ASP A 153 -2.18 -8.11 -13.13
CA ASP A 153 -2.52 -8.94 -14.28
C ASP A 153 -1.29 -9.10 -15.20
N THR A 154 -0.29 -9.84 -14.71
CA THR A 154 0.93 -10.16 -15.45
C THR A 154 0.64 -11.15 -16.58
N GLN A 155 -0.52 -11.81 -16.57
CA GLN A 155 -0.89 -12.79 -17.59
C GLN A 155 -1.13 -12.10 -18.93
N HIS A 156 -1.86 -11.00 -18.95
CA HIS A 156 -2.09 -10.23 -20.17
C HIS A 156 -0.80 -9.62 -20.75
N PHE A 157 0.10 -9.14 -19.88
CA PHE A 157 1.39 -8.61 -20.32
C PHE A 157 2.29 -9.72 -20.90
N LEU A 158 2.31 -10.90 -20.27
CA LEU A 158 3.06 -12.06 -20.76
C LEU A 158 2.50 -12.58 -22.10
N GLU A 159 1.18 -12.58 -22.28
CA GLU A 159 0.58 -12.97 -23.56
C GLU A 159 0.93 -11.97 -24.68
N LYS A 160 0.89 -10.66 -24.38
CA LYS A 160 1.32 -9.62 -25.32
C LYS A 160 2.79 -9.80 -25.71
N LEU A 161 3.66 -10.05 -24.72
CA LEU A 161 5.08 -10.32 -24.96
C LEU A 161 5.31 -11.57 -25.81
N ARG A 162 4.58 -12.66 -25.54
CA ARG A 162 4.66 -13.89 -26.34
C ARG A 162 4.24 -13.64 -27.79
N ARG A 163 3.15 -12.90 -28.00
CA ARG A 163 2.66 -12.53 -29.34
C ARG A 163 3.67 -11.67 -30.11
N GLU A 164 4.32 -10.72 -29.45
CA GLU A 164 5.37 -9.90 -30.06
C GLU A 164 6.64 -10.71 -30.37
N GLN A 165 7.02 -11.66 -29.51
CA GLN A 165 8.15 -12.57 -29.76
C GLN A 165 7.88 -13.51 -30.93
N GLU A 166 6.67 -14.06 -31.02
CA GLU A 166 6.25 -14.91 -32.14
C GLU A 166 6.25 -14.14 -33.47
N ALA A 167 5.82 -12.88 -33.47
CA ALA A 167 5.87 -12.03 -34.66
C ALA A 167 7.31 -11.73 -35.10
N LYS A 168 8.22 -11.49 -34.14
CA LYS A 168 9.65 -11.25 -34.43
C LYS A 168 10.35 -12.51 -34.96
N GLN A 169 10.05 -13.68 -34.40
CA GLN A 169 10.62 -14.95 -34.87
C GLN A 169 10.15 -15.29 -36.30
N LYS A 170 8.86 -15.10 -36.60
CA LYS A 170 8.31 -15.30 -37.96
C LYS A 170 8.89 -14.34 -38.99
N PHE A 171 9.29 -13.14 -38.58
CA PHE A 171 9.95 -12.17 -39.46
C PHE A 171 11.42 -12.53 -39.71
N GLN A 172 12.15 -12.97 -38.68
CA GLN A 172 13.57 -13.37 -38.79
C GLN A 172 13.81 -14.61 -39.66
N GLU A 173 12.86 -15.54 -39.74
CA GLU A 173 13.02 -16.76 -40.55
C GLU A 173 12.79 -16.54 -42.05
N ASN A 174 12.03 -15.50 -42.44
CA ASN A 174 11.71 -15.24 -43.85
C ASN A 174 12.82 -14.51 -44.61
N ASP A 175 13.67 -13.72 -43.94
CA ASP A 175 14.74 -12.97 -44.63
C ASP A 175 15.90 -13.89 -45.07
N ASN A 176 16.26 -14.91 -44.29
CA ASN A 176 17.47 -15.69 -44.57
C ASN A 176 17.34 -16.71 -45.72
N ARG A 177 16.11 -17.08 -46.13
CA ARG A 177 15.90 -18.05 -47.22
C ARG A 177 15.94 -17.41 -48.62
N SER A 178 15.81 -16.08 -48.73
CA SER A 178 15.69 -15.40 -50.03
C SER A 178 17.03 -14.85 -50.57
N PHE A 179 18.01 -14.57 -49.70
CA PHE A 179 19.33 -14.06 -50.14
C PHE A 179 20.19 -15.15 -50.80
N PHE A 180 20.43 -16.29 -50.14
CA PHE A 180 21.34 -17.33 -50.67
C PHE A 180 20.81 -18.00 -51.95
N LEU A 181 19.49 -18.24 -52.04
CA LEU A 181 18.88 -18.86 -53.23
C LEU A 181 18.93 -17.95 -54.46
N LYS A 182 18.83 -16.63 -54.28
CA LYS A 182 18.86 -15.66 -55.38
C LYS A 182 20.25 -15.47 -55.97
N TYR A 183 21.30 -15.62 -55.16
CA TYR A 183 22.68 -15.40 -55.59
C TYR A 183 23.48 -16.68 -55.92
N TRP A 184 22.96 -17.86 -55.59
CA TRP A 184 23.58 -19.16 -55.92
C TRP A 184 23.95 -19.31 -57.40
N LYS A 185 23.08 -18.88 -58.32
CA LYS A 185 23.33 -18.93 -59.77
C LYS A 185 24.57 -18.14 -60.18
N TYR A 186 24.95 -17.11 -59.42
CA TYR A 186 26.12 -16.27 -59.73
C TYR A 186 27.40 -16.78 -59.05
N ILE A 187 27.28 -17.65 -58.03
CA ILE A 187 28.43 -18.28 -57.38
C ILE A 187 29.02 -19.38 -58.26
N ILE A 188 28.18 -20.21 -58.90
CA ILE A 188 28.66 -21.34 -59.75
C ILE A 188 29.61 -20.89 -60.86
N PRO A 189 29.31 -19.86 -61.68
CA PRO A 189 30.18 -19.45 -62.78
C PRO A 189 31.52 -18.90 -62.30
N VAL A 190 31.52 -18.17 -61.17
CA VAL A 190 32.75 -17.62 -60.58
C VAL A 190 33.66 -18.75 -60.08
N VAL A 191 33.09 -19.73 -59.38
CA VAL A 191 33.85 -20.91 -58.91
C VAL A 191 34.35 -21.76 -60.07
N ALA A 192 33.56 -21.93 -61.14
CA ALA A 192 34.00 -22.65 -62.34
C ALA A 192 35.18 -21.97 -63.03
N ILE A 193 35.17 -20.63 -63.14
CA ILE A 193 36.28 -19.87 -63.72
C ILE A 193 37.53 -20.00 -62.85
N VAL A 194 37.41 -19.90 -61.52
CA VAL A 194 38.54 -20.02 -60.59
C VAL A 194 39.13 -21.44 -60.60
N LEU A 195 38.30 -22.47 -60.68
CA LEU A 195 38.76 -23.86 -60.79
C LEU A 195 39.43 -24.12 -62.14
N LEU A 196 38.88 -23.58 -63.24
CA LEU A 196 39.54 -23.66 -64.54
C LEU A 196 40.89 -22.94 -64.52
N GLN A 197 40.98 -21.74 -63.94
CA GLN A 197 42.23 -21.00 -63.80
C GLN A 197 43.24 -21.69 -62.86
N GLY A 198 42.77 -22.43 -61.85
CA GLY A 198 43.61 -23.24 -60.96
C GLY A 198 44.06 -24.57 -61.58
N VAL A 199 43.25 -25.19 -62.43
CA VAL A 199 43.57 -26.46 -63.12
C VAL A 199 44.39 -26.23 -64.40
N PHE A 200 44.22 -25.09 -65.08
CA PHE A 200 45.09 -24.68 -66.19
C PHE A 200 46.46 -24.14 -65.73
N ALA A 201 46.66 -23.93 -64.42
CA ALA A 201 47.97 -23.56 -63.87
C ALA A 201 48.93 -24.76 -63.73
N ASP A 202 48.44 -26.00 -63.76
CA ASP A 202 49.26 -27.20 -63.51
C ASP A 202 49.48 -28.10 -64.74
N ASN A 203 48.91 -27.78 -65.90
CA ASN A 203 49.20 -28.52 -67.14
C ASN A 203 49.30 -27.61 -68.36
N GLY A 204 50.53 -27.17 -68.63
CA GLY A 204 50.98 -26.87 -69.99
C GLY A 204 51.18 -25.40 -70.32
N GLY A 205 52.44 -25.03 -70.56
CA GLY A 205 52.76 -24.02 -71.57
C GLY A 205 52.91 -22.60 -71.06
N GLN A 206 54.15 -22.29 -70.70
CA GLN A 206 54.75 -20.96 -70.70
C GLN A 206 54.22 -20.02 -71.79
N PRO A 207 53.92 -18.75 -71.43
CA PRO A 207 54.27 -17.62 -72.27
C PRO A 207 55.47 -16.91 -71.64
N SER A 208 56.52 -16.87 -72.46
CA SER A 208 57.72 -16.07 -72.32
C SER A 208 57.40 -14.63 -71.89
N GLY A 209 58.02 -14.19 -70.80
CA GLY A 209 58.07 -12.78 -70.43
C GLY A 209 59.19 -12.06 -71.19
N GLY A 210 58.94 -10.79 -71.51
CA GLY A 210 60.00 -9.77 -71.52
C GLY A 210 60.55 -9.37 -72.90
N GLY A 211 59.80 -8.55 -73.63
CA GLY A 211 60.39 -7.63 -74.60
C GLY A 211 61.03 -6.45 -73.88
N ARG A 212 62.36 -6.41 -73.84
CA ARG A 212 63.16 -5.24 -73.49
C ARG A 212 63.29 -4.36 -74.73
N GLU A 213 62.83 -3.12 -74.63
CA GLU A 213 63.10 -2.04 -75.58
C GLU A 213 64.27 -1.20 -75.03
N GLN A 214 65.46 -1.35 -75.62
CA GLN A 214 66.51 -0.32 -75.64
C GLN A 214 67.35 -0.44 -76.91
N ARG A 215 67.35 0.69 -77.65
CA ARG A 215 68.33 1.18 -78.63
C ARG A 215 68.07 0.91 -80.12
#